data_AF-A0A928H361-F1
#
_entry.id   AF-A0A928H361-F1
#
_cell.length_a   1.000
_cell.length_b   1.000
_cell.length_c   1.000
_cell.angle_alpha   90.00
_cell.angle_beta   90.00
_cell.angle_gamma   90.00
#
_symmetry.space_group_name_H-M   'P 1'
#
loop_
_entity.id
_entity.type
_entity.pdbx_description
1 polymer ?
#
loop_
_entity_poly.entity_id
_entity_poly.type
_entity_poly.pdbx_seq_one_letter_code
_entity_poly.pdbx_strand_id
1 'polypeptide(L)'
;MILCKVVVMGNIMPFCENCGIELSAGNNFCENCGEKVFSMPVFSDRSDTKSQNDSPMTIFKDWQWQEKWQRFVRKAQGRAGIILTREKRLLNELYGVSAETIHAVIGNYIENSASAGIYYAYLDVEDCFSQPPENLDSLLSVLKKIVAVAAPRYLFIIGNEKIIETAFVENNCDADRDVASDLVFSVLRNFSASQAVGRISPVLQVGRLPVFHKETADGFRRYFETVASIRNWVNPAKNYCLSAWVWHEMSEKIYRTFSSNDIDISPETTVDNVDRNIPRSTGLYFFNLHGSSNSGLWYGQKGTDYPEAFSPRSFNGNRTAFVLAVEACYGARCSDGIGPGESILLQALVNGCVSFLASSRIAYGKASGDAYCADVIAGEFLYYISRGAAAGDAYFAGIKKITAKGRLDDAEIKTILEFALYGDPALVPCGSFSKSFVPEMPLPDISDIELPDVVTPVNLILNRVNEKIEKIVNTCVHKNFFPEMDEYSFGKLEQRLFWLPDVQLNHKSFTVQGKIGPRIVKVYFDNEGNIKRVYESK
;
A
#
# COMPACT_ATOMS: atom_id res chain seq x y z
N MET A 1 -19.63 -18.08 -2.31
CA MET A 1 -18.70 -17.20 -3.03
C MET A 1 -18.01 -16.31 -2.02
N ILE A 2 -16.87 -16.76 -1.49
CA ILE A 2 -16.02 -16.00 -0.55
C ILE A 2 -14.68 -15.91 -1.27
N LEU A 3 -14.50 -14.82 -2.01
CA LEU A 3 -13.20 -14.40 -2.52
C LEU A 3 -12.57 -13.55 -1.43
N CYS A 4 -11.26 -13.67 -1.27
CA CYS A 4 -10.39 -12.65 -0.67
C CYS A 4 -10.96 -11.27 -1.07
N LYS A 5 -11.57 -10.56 -0.10
CA LYS A 5 -12.43 -9.39 -0.34
C LYS A 5 -11.56 -8.24 -0.87
N VAL A 6 -11.35 -8.20 -2.18
CA VAL A 6 -11.29 -6.92 -2.88
C VAL A 6 -12.72 -6.40 -2.80
N VAL A 7 -12.97 -5.53 -1.82
CA VAL A 7 -14.18 -4.72 -1.78
C VAL A 7 -14.14 -3.82 -3.03
N VAL A 8 -14.76 -4.31 -4.10
CA VAL A 8 -15.63 -3.47 -4.91
C VAL A 8 -17.03 -3.94 -4.52
N MET A 9 -17.48 -3.61 -3.29
CA MET A 9 -18.84 -3.95 -2.87
C MET A 9 -19.80 -2.95 -3.49
N GLY A 10 -20.15 -3.22 -4.74
CA GLY A 10 -21.45 -2.82 -5.27
C GLY A 10 -22.54 -3.53 -4.47
N ASN A 11 -23.13 -2.81 -3.52
CA ASN A 11 -24.57 -2.68 -3.32
C ASN A 11 -24.78 -1.76 -2.10
N ILE A 12 -24.43 -0.49 -2.26
CA ILE A 12 -25.15 0.55 -1.51
C ILE A 12 -26.58 0.47 -2.05
N MET A 13 -27.54 0.01 -1.26
CA MET A 13 -28.94 0.20 -1.64
C MET A 13 -29.15 1.71 -1.70
N PRO A 14 -29.41 2.28 -2.89
CA PRO A 14 -29.47 3.72 -2.99
C PRO A 14 -30.68 4.20 -2.20
N PHE A 15 -30.51 5.26 -1.42
CA PHE A 15 -31.63 5.94 -0.77
C PHE A 15 -32.14 7.02 -1.71
N CYS A 16 -33.44 7.23 -1.76
CA CYS A 16 -34.03 8.33 -2.52
C CYS A 16 -33.57 9.66 -1.91
N GLU A 17 -32.80 10.47 -2.63
CA GLU A 17 -32.29 11.76 -2.13
C GLU A 17 -33.39 12.73 -1.69
N ASN A 18 -34.61 12.59 -2.25
CA ASN A 18 -35.76 13.42 -1.89
C ASN A 18 -36.45 13.00 -0.58
N CYS A 19 -36.57 11.70 -0.29
CA CYS A 19 -37.38 11.22 0.84
C CYS A 19 -36.67 10.26 1.80
N GLY A 20 -35.39 9.95 1.55
CA GLY A 20 -34.54 9.14 2.40
C GLY A 20 -34.88 7.66 2.48
N ILE A 21 -35.84 7.18 1.68
CA ILE A 21 -36.27 5.77 1.70
C ILE A 21 -35.35 4.91 0.84
N GLU A 22 -35.14 3.68 1.29
CA GLU A 22 -34.35 2.67 0.59
C GLU A 22 -35.04 2.28 -0.74
N LEU A 23 -34.26 2.21 -1.81
CA LEU A 23 -34.76 1.90 -3.16
C LEU A 23 -34.59 0.40 -3.48
N SER A 24 -35.66 -0.21 -3.99
CA SER A 24 -35.65 -1.56 -4.55
C SER A 24 -34.71 -1.63 -5.77
N ALA A 25 -33.89 -2.68 -5.85
CA ALA A 25 -32.93 -2.86 -6.94
C ALA A 25 -33.63 -2.89 -8.32
N GLY A 26 -33.17 -2.06 -9.26
CA GLY A 26 -33.63 -2.04 -10.66
C GLY A 26 -34.78 -1.09 -11.00
N ASN A 27 -35.27 -0.30 -10.03
CA ASN A 27 -36.31 0.70 -10.28
C ASN A 27 -35.75 1.99 -10.89
N ASN A 28 -36.49 2.58 -11.85
CA ASN A 28 -36.18 3.88 -12.45
C ASN A 28 -36.79 5.07 -11.69
N PHE A 29 -37.68 4.80 -10.72
CA PHE A 29 -38.38 5.79 -9.91
C PHE A 29 -38.50 5.32 -8.46
N CYS A 30 -38.48 6.25 -7.50
CA CYS A 30 -38.75 5.96 -6.09
C CYS A 30 -40.21 5.54 -5.90
N GLU A 31 -40.45 4.36 -5.34
CA GLU A 31 -41.80 3.83 -5.11
C GLU A 31 -42.63 4.69 -4.13
N ASN A 32 -41.97 5.45 -3.26
CA ASN A 32 -42.63 6.27 -2.24
C ASN A 32 -42.98 7.68 -2.73
N CYS A 33 -42.05 8.38 -3.40
CA CYS A 33 -42.25 9.78 -3.78
C CYS A 33 -42.31 10.03 -5.29
N GLY A 34 -42.06 9.01 -6.12
CA GLY A 34 -42.12 9.11 -7.58
C GLY A 34 -40.92 9.81 -8.24
N GLU A 35 -39.91 10.23 -7.47
CA GLU A 35 -38.72 10.90 -8.02
C GLU A 35 -37.91 9.94 -8.90
N LYS A 36 -37.36 10.46 -10.01
CA LYS A 36 -36.58 9.65 -10.96
C LYS A 36 -35.21 9.34 -10.37
N VAL A 37 -34.80 8.07 -10.38
CA VAL A 37 -33.53 7.63 -9.80
C VAL A 37 -32.57 7.14 -10.89
N PHE A 38 -31.27 7.42 -10.75
CA PHE A 38 -30.24 6.99 -11.69
C PHE A 38 -29.93 5.51 -11.48
N SER A 39 -30.51 4.62 -12.29
CA SER A 39 -30.19 3.19 -12.26
C SER A 39 -28.85 2.91 -12.94
N MET A 40 -27.86 2.35 -12.23
CA MET A 40 -26.71 1.70 -12.88
C MET A 40 -27.11 0.31 -13.41
N PRO A 41 -26.54 -0.15 -14.55
CA PRO A 41 -26.88 -1.43 -15.15
C PRO A 41 -26.49 -2.60 -14.22
N VAL A 42 -27.47 -3.45 -13.89
CA VAL A 42 -27.27 -4.66 -13.07
C VAL A 42 -26.93 -5.84 -13.98
N PHE A 43 -25.75 -6.45 -13.79
CA PHE A 43 -25.41 -7.75 -14.37
C PHE A 43 -25.74 -8.85 -13.36
N SER A 44 -26.74 -9.69 -13.68
CA SER A 44 -27.14 -10.82 -12.84
C SER A 44 -26.25 -12.05 -13.08
N ASP A 45 -25.59 -12.54 -12.03
CA ASP A 45 -24.88 -13.82 -12.02
C ASP A 45 -25.89 -14.98 -12.09
N ARG A 46 -25.70 -15.89 -13.06
CA ARG A 46 -26.30 -17.23 -13.02
C ARG A 46 -25.48 -18.10 -12.06
N SER A 47 -26.18 -18.61 -11.05
CA SER A 47 -25.70 -19.58 -10.09
C SER A 47 -25.17 -20.85 -10.76
N ASP A 48 -23.94 -21.24 -10.45
CA ASP A 48 -23.56 -22.65 -10.40
C ASP A 48 -22.84 -22.93 -9.08
N THR A 49 -23.52 -23.72 -8.26
CA THR A 49 -23.03 -24.27 -7.00
C THR A 49 -22.07 -25.42 -7.31
N LYS A 50 -20.81 -25.35 -6.84
CA LYS A 50 -20.04 -26.56 -6.49
C LYS A 50 -18.80 -26.31 -5.61
N SER A 51 -18.71 -27.20 -4.61
CA SER A 51 -17.60 -27.65 -3.75
C SER A 51 -16.89 -26.67 -2.80
N GLN A 52 -17.18 -26.89 -1.52
CA GLN A 52 -16.30 -26.73 -0.36
C GLN A 52 -15.08 -27.67 -0.50
N ASN A 53 -13.87 -27.13 -0.63
CA ASN A 53 -12.56 -27.67 -0.16
C ASN A 53 -11.33 -26.99 -0.82
N ASP A 54 -11.37 -25.68 -1.09
CA ASP A 54 -10.21 -25.04 -1.71
C ASP A 54 -9.29 -24.39 -0.67
N SER A 55 -8.11 -25.00 -0.57
CA SER A 55 -6.94 -24.48 0.14
C SER A 55 -6.48 -23.14 -0.48
N PRO A 56 -5.97 -22.18 0.31
CA PRO A 56 -5.79 -20.75 0.00
C PRO A 56 -4.56 -20.41 -0.84
N MET A 57 -3.94 -21.44 -1.43
CA MET A 57 -3.22 -21.22 -2.68
C MET A 57 -4.11 -20.65 -3.79
N THR A 58 -5.42 -20.51 -3.59
CA THR A 58 -6.38 -19.87 -4.50
C THR A 58 -6.11 -18.39 -4.79
N ILE A 59 -5.52 -17.56 -3.92
CA ILE A 59 -5.18 -16.16 -4.32
C ILE A 59 -4.16 -16.14 -5.48
N PHE A 60 -3.23 -17.08 -5.47
CA PHE A 60 -2.20 -17.22 -6.49
C PHE A 60 -2.60 -18.11 -7.67
N LYS A 61 -3.70 -18.87 -7.55
CA LYS A 61 -4.22 -19.74 -8.62
C LYS A 61 -5.48 -19.18 -9.27
N ASP A 62 -6.14 -18.20 -8.65
CA ASP A 62 -7.26 -17.48 -9.21
C ASP A 62 -6.75 -16.41 -10.19
N TRP A 63 -6.61 -16.85 -11.43
CA TRP A 63 -6.19 -15.99 -12.54
C TRP A 63 -7.13 -14.79 -12.74
N GLN A 64 -8.41 -14.87 -12.36
CA GLN A 64 -9.35 -13.75 -12.50
C GLN A 64 -9.05 -12.66 -11.47
N TRP A 65 -8.68 -13.05 -10.25
CA TRP A 65 -8.20 -12.10 -9.25
C TRP A 65 -6.92 -11.40 -9.73
N GLN A 66 -5.95 -12.19 -10.22
CA GLN A 66 -4.68 -11.66 -10.73
C GLN A 66 -4.90 -10.68 -11.89
N GLU A 67 -5.77 -11.01 -12.84
CA GLU A 67 -6.09 -10.12 -13.96
C GLU A 67 -6.75 -8.82 -13.48
N LYS A 68 -7.72 -8.90 -12.56
CA LYS A 68 -8.36 -7.71 -11.96
C LYS A 68 -7.34 -6.85 -11.21
N TRP A 69 -6.49 -7.46 -10.37
CA TRP A 69 -5.44 -6.77 -9.64
C TRP A 69 -4.45 -6.07 -10.57
N GLN A 70 -3.97 -6.76 -11.62
CA GLN A 70 -3.05 -6.18 -12.59
C GLN A 70 -3.66 -4.98 -13.33
N ARG A 71 -4.97 -4.99 -13.62
CA ARG A 71 -5.68 -3.81 -14.14
C ARG A 71 -5.68 -2.66 -13.13
N PHE A 72 -5.89 -2.94 -11.85
CA PHE A 72 -5.82 -1.92 -10.79
C PHE A 72 -4.41 -1.35 -10.62
N VAL A 73 -3.38 -2.18 -10.55
CA VAL A 73 -1.97 -1.73 -10.45
C VAL A 73 -1.59 -0.81 -11.60
N ARG A 74 -1.98 -1.19 -12.84
CA ARG A 74 -1.77 -0.33 -14.02
C ARG A 74 -2.50 1.01 -13.88
N LYS A 75 -3.74 1.01 -13.40
CA LYS A 75 -4.53 2.22 -13.17
C LYS A 75 -3.96 3.09 -12.03
N ALA A 76 -3.37 2.46 -11.02
CA ALA A 76 -2.84 3.11 -9.83
C ALA A 76 -1.56 3.91 -10.10
N GLN A 77 -0.89 3.71 -11.24
CA GLN A 77 0.33 4.43 -11.62
C GLN A 77 1.40 4.46 -10.50
N GLY A 78 1.58 3.33 -9.82
CA GLY A 78 2.50 3.19 -8.67
C GLY A 78 1.84 3.41 -7.30
N ARG A 79 0.52 3.62 -7.22
CA ARG A 79 -0.21 3.84 -5.96
C ARG A 79 -1.08 2.67 -5.54
N ALA A 80 -0.57 1.45 -5.69
CA ALA A 80 -1.22 0.23 -5.26
C ALA A 80 -0.58 -0.30 -3.96
N GLY A 81 -1.39 -0.81 -3.05
CA GLY A 81 -0.93 -1.31 -1.75
C GLY A 81 -1.78 -2.43 -1.18
N ILE A 82 -1.31 -2.96 -0.06
CA ILE A 82 -2.00 -3.97 0.75
C ILE A 82 -2.29 -3.38 2.12
N ILE A 83 -3.52 -3.53 2.60
CA ILE A 83 -3.87 -3.35 4.00
C ILE A 83 -3.76 -4.72 4.67
N LEU A 84 -2.88 -4.85 5.66
CA LEU A 84 -2.57 -6.10 6.36
C LEU A 84 -3.08 -6.05 7.80
N THR A 85 -3.83 -7.07 8.22
CA THR A 85 -4.28 -7.21 9.62
C THR A 85 -4.53 -8.67 10.00
N ARG A 86 -4.87 -8.87 11.27
CA ARG A 86 -5.45 -10.09 11.84
C ARG A 86 -6.76 -9.75 12.51
N GLU A 87 -7.87 -9.87 11.80
CA GLU A 87 -9.15 -9.30 12.22
C GLU A 87 -9.63 -9.84 13.57
N LYS A 88 -9.48 -11.16 13.79
CA LYS A 88 -9.85 -11.78 15.06
C LYS A 88 -9.05 -11.23 16.23
N ARG A 89 -7.77 -10.91 16.02
CA ARG A 89 -6.91 -10.31 17.04
C ARG A 89 -7.20 -8.83 17.22
N LEU A 90 -7.49 -8.13 16.13
CA LEU A 90 -7.90 -6.73 16.14
C LEU A 90 -9.19 -6.53 16.95
N LEU A 91 -10.19 -7.40 16.77
CA LEU A 91 -11.43 -7.38 17.56
C LEU A 91 -11.20 -7.55 19.07
N ASN A 92 -10.18 -8.32 19.47
CA ASN A 92 -9.87 -8.52 20.89
C ASN A 92 -9.24 -7.28 21.55
N GLU A 93 -8.59 -6.41 20.77
CA GLU A 93 -8.00 -5.17 21.27
C GLU A 93 -9.01 -4.01 21.27
N LEU A 94 -10.04 -4.06 20.40
CA LEU A 94 -11.05 -3.01 20.30
C LEU A 94 -12.22 -3.23 21.28
N TYR A 95 -12.63 -2.17 21.98
CA TYR A 95 -13.76 -2.22 22.93
C TYR A 95 -15.09 -1.91 22.24
N GLY A 96 -16.00 -2.88 22.27
CA GLY A 96 -17.38 -2.71 21.76
C GLY A 96 -17.47 -2.59 20.24
N VAL A 97 -16.46 -3.08 19.51
CA VAL A 97 -16.41 -3.07 18.04
C VAL A 97 -16.78 -4.45 17.50
N SER A 98 -17.65 -4.48 16.48
CA SER A 98 -18.01 -5.72 15.77
C SER A 98 -17.20 -5.90 14.49
N ALA A 99 -17.16 -7.11 13.95
CA ALA A 99 -16.50 -7.40 12.67
C ALA A 99 -17.11 -6.57 11.53
N GLU A 100 -18.44 -6.39 11.53
CA GLU A 100 -19.16 -5.56 10.56
C GLU A 100 -18.70 -4.10 10.63
N THR A 101 -18.42 -3.60 11.84
CA THR A 101 -17.89 -2.24 12.02
C THR A 101 -16.50 -2.11 11.40
N ILE A 102 -15.61 -3.08 11.62
CA ILE A 102 -14.27 -3.08 11.00
C ILE A 102 -14.38 -3.12 9.47
N HIS A 103 -15.21 -4.03 8.93
CA HIS A 103 -15.42 -4.16 7.48
C HIS A 103 -15.99 -2.89 6.87
N ALA A 104 -16.94 -2.23 7.52
CA ALA A 104 -17.53 -0.99 7.03
C ALA A 104 -16.49 0.14 7.00
N VAL A 105 -15.69 0.28 8.07
CA VAL A 105 -14.67 1.35 8.17
C VAL A 105 -13.57 1.15 7.13
N ILE A 106 -13.00 -0.05 7.06
CA ILE A 106 -11.92 -0.36 6.11
C ILE A 106 -12.45 -0.37 4.67
N GLY A 107 -13.65 -0.89 4.43
CA GLY A 107 -14.31 -0.87 3.13
C GLY A 107 -14.52 0.55 2.60
N ASN A 108 -15.14 1.41 3.41
CA ASN A 108 -15.31 2.84 3.09
C ASN A 108 -13.95 3.51 2.85
N TYR A 109 -12.94 3.17 3.64
CA TYR A 109 -11.59 3.69 3.44
C TYR A 109 -10.99 3.29 2.09
N ILE A 110 -11.15 2.04 1.67
CA ILE A 110 -10.66 1.52 0.38
C ILE A 110 -11.37 2.21 -0.80
N GLU A 111 -12.69 2.39 -0.70
CA GLU A 111 -13.48 3.05 -1.75
C GLU A 111 -13.11 4.53 -1.89
N ASN A 112 -12.99 5.23 -0.76
CA ASN A 112 -12.49 6.60 -0.72
C ASN A 112 -11.03 6.68 -1.20
N SER A 113 -10.24 5.64 -0.94
CA SER A 113 -8.88 5.46 -1.45
C SER A 113 -8.81 5.46 -2.96
N ALA A 114 -9.63 4.63 -3.59
CA ALA A 114 -9.69 4.49 -5.04
C ALA A 114 -10.05 5.80 -5.73
N SER A 115 -10.92 6.60 -5.12
CA SER A 115 -11.33 7.92 -5.63
C SER A 115 -10.18 8.94 -5.67
N ALA A 116 -9.16 8.81 -4.82
CA ALA A 116 -7.93 9.61 -4.88
C ALA A 116 -6.77 8.92 -5.62
N GLY A 117 -7.07 7.83 -6.35
CA GLY A 117 -6.09 7.09 -7.13
C GLY A 117 -5.18 6.15 -6.32
N ILE A 118 -5.51 5.85 -5.06
CA ILE A 118 -4.81 4.86 -4.24
C ILE A 118 -5.64 3.58 -4.23
N TYR A 119 -5.04 2.45 -4.59
CA TYR A 119 -5.77 1.18 -4.70
C TYR A 119 -5.24 0.19 -3.67
N TYR A 120 -6.11 -0.23 -2.76
CA TYR A 120 -5.77 -1.17 -1.69
C TYR A 120 -6.45 -2.52 -1.90
N ALA A 121 -5.69 -3.59 -1.69
CA ALA A 121 -6.25 -4.91 -1.37
C ALA A 121 -6.27 -5.08 0.15
N TYR A 122 -7.37 -5.58 0.70
CA TYR A 122 -7.46 -5.94 2.12
C TYR A 122 -7.05 -7.39 2.31
N LEU A 123 -6.05 -7.62 3.18
CA LEU A 123 -5.52 -8.93 3.52
C LEU A 123 -5.67 -9.16 5.03
N ASP A 124 -6.72 -9.88 5.40
CA ASP A 124 -6.83 -10.49 6.71
C ASP A 124 -6.11 -11.86 6.71
N VAL A 125 -5.10 -12.00 7.57
CA VAL A 125 -4.24 -13.20 7.60
C VAL A 125 -5.01 -14.43 8.07
N GLU A 126 -6.01 -14.31 8.95
CA GLU A 126 -6.81 -15.47 9.36
C GLU A 126 -7.75 -15.97 8.27
N ASP A 127 -8.36 -15.06 7.52
CA ASP A 127 -9.35 -15.42 6.50
C ASP A 127 -8.73 -15.80 5.16
N CYS A 128 -7.56 -15.26 4.83
CA CYS A 128 -6.89 -15.54 3.56
C CYS A 128 -6.18 -16.88 3.52
N PHE A 129 -6.02 -17.58 4.66
CA PHE A 129 -5.23 -18.81 4.76
C PHE A 129 -5.92 -19.89 5.60
N SER A 130 -5.88 -21.15 5.15
CA SER A 130 -6.46 -22.34 5.79
C SER A 130 -5.56 -22.77 6.93
N GLN A 131 -4.26 -22.56 6.75
CA GLN A 131 -3.23 -22.57 7.77
C GLN A 131 -2.59 -21.18 7.75
N PRO A 132 -3.12 -20.22 8.53
CA PRO A 132 -2.53 -18.89 8.66
C PRO A 132 -1.08 -18.99 9.10
N PRO A 133 -0.18 -18.14 8.56
CA PRO A 133 1.19 -18.06 9.05
C PRO A 133 1.17 -17.81 10.57
N GLU A 134 1.87 -18.64 11.34
CA GLU A 134 1.81 -18.59 12.80
C GLU A 134 2.79 -17.58 13.40
N ASN A 135 3.88 -17.27 12.69
CA ASN A 135 4.97 -16.41 13.12
C ASN A 135 5.39 -15.41 12.04
N LEU A 136 6.21 -14.43 12.42
CA LEU A 136 6.74 -13.41 11.52
C LEU A 136 7.40 -13.99 10.26
N ASP A 137 8.28 -14.99 10.37
CA ASP A 137 9.02 -15.52 9.20
C ASP A 137 8.08 -16.14 8.16
N SER A 138 7.07 -16.89 8.60
CA SER A 138 6.04 -17.47 7.73
C SER A 138 5.18 -16.38 7.08
N LEU A 139 4.86 -15.30 7.80
CA LEU A 139 4.14 -14.15 7.26
C LEU A 139 4.98 -13.39 6.22
N LEU A 140 6.26 -13.16 6.49
CA LEU A 140 7.19 -12.54 5.54
C LEU A 140 7.33 -13.36 4.27
N SER A 141 7.41 -14.70 4.38
CA SER A 141 7.44 -15.60 3.22
C SER A 141 6.19 -15.47 2.33
N VAL A 142 5.01 -15.38 2.96
CA VAL A 142 3.74 -15.14 2.26
C VAL A 142 3.74 -13.77 1.58
N LEU A 143 4.11 -12.71 2.30
CA LEU A 143 4.19 -11.36 1.73
C LEU A 143 5.18 -11.30 0.56
N LYS A 144 6.32 -11.99 0.66
CA LYS A 144 7.32 -12.08 -0.41
C LYS A 144 6.76 -12.70 -1.69
N LYS A 145 5.94 -13.77 -1.57
CA LYS A 145 5.18 -14.33 -2.70
C LYS A 145 4.18 -13.33 -3.27
N ILE A 146 3.46 -12.60 -2.41
CA ILE A 146 2.49 -11.60 -2.86
C ILE A 146 3.22 -10.50 -3.63
N VAL A 147 4.31 -9.96 -3.10
CA VAL A 147 5.07 -8.88 -3.77
C VAL A 147 5.65 -9.34 -5.11
N ALA A 148 6.13 -10.57 -5.20
CA ALA A 148 6.63 -11.12 -6.46
C ALA A 148 5.60 -11.18 -7.59
N VAL A 149 4.31 -11.39 -7.27
CA VAL A 149 3.23 -11.56 -8.25
C VAL A 149 2.40 -10.29 -8.44
N ALA A 150 2.05 -9.64 -7.33
CA ALA A 150 1.14 -8.51 -7.27
C ALA A 150 1.87 -7.16 -7.38
N ALA A 151 3.18 -7.11 -7.10
CA ALA A 151 3.99 -5.90 -7.10
C ALA A 151 3.32 -4.67 -6.46
N PRO A 152 2.73 -4.79 -5.25
CA PRO A 152 2.23 -3.63 -4.53
C PRO A 152 3.43 -2.75 -4.14
N ARG A 153 3.20 -1.44 -4.04
CA ARG A 153 4.20 -0.49 -3.57
C ARG A 153 4.12 -0.32 -2.05
N TYR A 154 2.91 -0.33 -1.51
CA TYR A 154 2.62 0.04 -0.14
C TYR A 154 2.14 -1.16 0.68
N LEU A 155 2.52 -1.21 1.95
CA LEU A 155 1.96 -2.11 2.95
C LEU A 155 1.52 -1.30 4.16
N PHE A 156 0.20 -1.22 4.36
CA PHE A 156 -0.40 -0.55 5.49
C PHE A 156 -0.84 -1.58 6.53
N ILE A 157 -0.09 -1.67 7.63
CA ILE A 157 -0.35 -2.61 8.72
C ILE A 157 -1.36 -1.98 9.68
N ILE A 158 -2.48 -2.65 9.95
CA ILE A 158 -3.43 -2.23 10.99
C ILE A 158 -3.26 -3.15 12.19
N GLY A 159 -2.75 -2.62 13.30
CA GLY A 159 -2.63 -3.32 14.56
C GLY A 159 -1.28 -3.13 15.27
N ASN A 160 -1.29 -3.40 16.57
CA ASN A 160 -0.11 -3.47 17.42
C ASN A 160 0.61 -4.84 17.30
N GLU A 161 1.62 -5.07 18.14
CA GLU A 161 2.45 -6.28 18.15
C GLU A 161 1.68 -7.58 18.45
N LYS A 162 0.52 -7.50 19.12
CA LYS A 162 -0.34 -8.69 19.36
C LYS A 162 -1.09 -9.11 18.10
N ILE A 163 -1.37 -8.15 17.22
CA ILE A 163 -2.10 -8.35 15.97
C ILE A 163 -1.10 -8.72 14.87
N ILE A 164 -0.17 -7.84 14.51
CA ILE A 164 0.91 -8.16 13.59
C ILE A 164 2.23 -7.97 14.32
N GLU A 165 2.92 -9.10 14.54
CA GLU A 165 4.19 -9.17 15.29
C GLU A 165 5.17 -8.08 14.83
N THR A 166 5.78 -7.40 15.79
CA THR A 166 6.85 -6.43 15.53
C THR A 166 8.18 -7.15 15.70
N ALA A 167 9.10 -6.99 14.74
CA ALA A 167 10.43 -7.57 14.89
C ALA A 167 11.24 -6.79 15.91
N PHE A 168 12.00 -7.52 16.75
CA PHE A 168 13.00 -6.94 17.63
C PHE A 168 14.39 -7.31 17.09
N VAL A 169 15.11 -6.32 16.60
CA VAL A 169 16.45 -6.49 16.01
C VAL A 169 17.48 -6.09 17.06
N GLU A 170 18.49 -6.94 17.28
CA GLU A 170 19.60 -6.66 18.20
C GLU A 170 20.23 -5.29 17.92
N ASN A 171 20.57 -4.56 18.99
CA ASN A 171 21.22 -3.27 18.89
C ASN A 171 22.61 -3.32 19.52
N ASN A 172 23.63 -2.96 18.74
CA ASN A 172 25.03 -2.94 19.16
C ASN A 172 25.57 -1.52 19.42
N CYS A 173 24.73 -0.49 19.26
CA CYS A 173 25.17 0.90 19.31
C CYS A 173 25.20 1.48 20.74
N ASP A 174 24.25 1.09 21.60
CA ASP A 174 23.99 1.77 22.87
C ASP A 174 23.39 0.86 23.95
N ALA A 175 22.80 1.47 24.98
CA ALA A 175 22.27 0.76 26.14
C ALA A 175 20.96 -0.01 25.86
N ASP A 176 20.23 0.31 24.79
CA ASP A 176 19.07 -0.48 24.37
C ASP A 176 19.56 -1.83 23.82
N ARG A 177 19.02 -2.94 24.34
CA ARG A 177 19.40 -4.29 23.87
C ARG A 177 18.96 -4.57 22.42
N ASP A 178 17.81 -4.01 22.04
CA ASP A 178 17.15 -4.24 20.76
C ASP A 178 16.33 -3.02 20.35
N VAL A 179 15.95 -2.98 19.07
CA VAL A 179 15.03 -2.00 18.49
C VAL A 179 13.82 -2.70 17.90
N ALA A 180 12.64 -2.14 18.14
CA ALA A 180 11.43 -2.56 17.45
C ALA A 180 11.47 -2.03 16.01
N SER A 181 11.24 -2.89 15.02
CA SER A 181 11.46 -2.60 13.60
C SER A 181 10.36 -3.14 12.69
N ASP A 182 9.81 -2.26 11.86
CA ASP A 182 8.97 -2.64 10.71
C ASP A 182 9.77 -2.75 9.40
N LEU A 183 11.10 -2.53 9.45
CA LEU A 183 11.97 -2.65 8.27
C LEU A 183 11.94 -4.07 7.70
N VAL A 184 11.74 -5.10 8.54
CA VAL A 184 11.58 -6.50 8.12
C VAL A 184 10.47 -6.71 7.10
N PHE A 185 9.38 -5.95 7.21
CA PHE A 185 8.28 -5.98 6.25
C PHE A 185 8.64 -5.22 4.97
N SER A 186 9.46 -4.18 5.08
CA SER A 186 9.92 -3.41 3.92
C SER A 186 10.87 -4.22 3.06
N VAL A 187 11.75 -5.03 3.66
CA VAL A 187 12.71 -5.88 2.92
C VAL A 187 12.27 -7.34 2.75
N LEU A 188 11.10 -7.70 3.31
CA LEU A 188 10.48 -9.04 3.26
C LEU A 188 11.38 -10.16 3.79
N ARG A 189 12.15 -9.87 4.84
CA ARG A 189 13.09 -10.81 5.46
C ARG A 189 13.35 -10.39 6.90
N ASN A 190 13.48 -11.39 7.77
CA ASN A 190 13.96 -11.19 9.14
C ASN A 190 15.50 -11.24 9.19
N PHE A 191 16.12 -10.46 10.06
CA PHE A 191 17.58 -10.33 10.12
C PHE A 191 18.08 -9.83 11.46
N SER A 192 19.34 -10.15 11.79
CA SER A 192 20.09 -9.50 12.87
C SER A 192 20.68 -8.16 12.42
N ALA A 193 21.09 -7.30 13.37
CA ALA A 193 21.80 -6.06 13.05
C ALA A 193 23.04 -6.29 12.19
N SER A 194 23.85 -7.30 12.52
CA SER A 194 25.05 -7.66 11.75
C SER A 194 24.73 -8.08 10.30
N GLN A 195 23.53 -8.59 10.04
CA GLN A 195 23.04 -8.97 8.71
C GLN A 195 22.36 -7.81 7.96
N ALA A 196 22.05 -6.70 8.63
CA ALA A 196 21.46 -5.52 8.01
C ALA A 196 22.48 -4.74 7.16
N VAL A 197 23.76 -4.77 7.54
CA VAL A 197 24.84 -4.05 6.87
C VAL A 197 24.95 -4.47 5.39
N GLY A 198 24.70 -3.53 4.48
CA GLY A 198 24.82 -3.74 3.03
C GLY A 198 23.71 -4.59 2.40
N ARG A 199 22.64 -4.93 3.13
CA ARG A 199 21.51 -5.76 2.65
C ARG A 199 20.14 -5.10 2.84
N ILE A 200 20.10 -3.81 3.13
CA ILE A 200 18.86 -3.03 3.22
C ILE A 200 18.46 -2.64 1.80
N SER A 201 17.49 -3.39 1.26
CA SER A 201 16.90 -3.15 -0.05
C SER A 201 15.38 -3.20 0.05
N PRO A 202 14.72 -2.14 0.58
CA PRO A 202 13.27 -2.09 0.72
C PRO A 202 12.55 -2.29 -0.62
N VAL A 203 11.61 -3.22 -0.63
CA VAL A 203 10.73 -3.58 -1.75
C VAL A 203 9.27 -3.25 -1.48
N LEU A 204 8.99 -2.66 -0.31
CA LEU A 204 7.71 -2.10 0.08
C LEU A 204 7.92 -0.84 0.90
N GLN A 205 6.98 0.09 0.77
CA GLN A 205 6.85 1.21 1.70
C GLN A 205 5.82 0.87 2.76
N VAL A 206 6.30 0.72 3.99
CA VAL A 206 5.51 0.23 5.12
C VAL A 206 5.08 1.39 5.99
N GLY A 207 3.82 1.37 6.41
CA GLY A 207 3.30 2.19 7.50
C GLY A 207 2.41 1.36 8.41
N ARG A 208 2.35 1.71 9.69
CA ARG A 208 1.57 0.98 10.70
C ARG A 208 0.57 1.89 11.41
N LEU A 209 -0.70 1.51 11.48
CA LEU A 209 -1.68 2.10 12.38
C LEU A 209 -1.76 1.22 13.64
N PRO A 210 -1.08 1.57 14.74
CA PRO A 210 -1.18 0.83 15.98
C PRO A 210 -2.57 1.04 16.58
N VAL A 211 -3.09 0.00 17.21
CA VAL A 211 -4.28 0.08 18.07
C VAL A 211 -3.86 -0.18 19.51
N PHE A 212 -4.54 0.43 20.46
CA PHE A 212 -4.27 0.22 21.88
C PHE A 212 -5.38 -0.56 22.55
N HIS A 213 -5.05 -1.19 23.69
CA HIS A 213 -5.99 -2.03 24.40
C HIS A 213 -7.24 -1.25 24.83
N LYS A 214 -8.41 -1.80 24.50
CA LYS A 214 -9.73 -1.19 24.69
C LYS A 214 -9.93 0.12 23.92
N GLU A 215 -9.27 0.28 22.78
CA GLU A 215 -9.59 1.37 21.87
C GLU A 215 -11.06 1.28 21.42
N THR A 216 -11.76 2.40 21.51
CA THR A 216 -13.21 2.46 21.19
C THR A 216 -13.44 2.49 19.68
N ALA A 217 -14.65 2.11 19.26
CA ALA A 217 -15.09 2.22 17.86
C ALA A 217 -14.86 3.62 17.27
N ASP A 218 -15.11 4.67 18.05
CA ASP A 218 -14.93 6.06 17.63
C ASP A 218 -13.47 6.44 17.46
N GLY A 219 -12.59 5.96 18.35
CA GLY A 219 -11.14 6.15 18.23
C GLY A 219 -10.61 5.53 16.94
N PHE A 220 -10.96 4.27 16.71
CA PHE A 220 -10.55 3.53 15.52
C PHE A 220 -11.09 4.17 14.22
N ARG A 221 -12.38 4.53 14.18
CA ARG A 221 -13.02 5.20 13.03
C ARG A 221 -12.37 6.53 12.67
N ARG A 222 -12.06 7.33 13.70
CA ARG A 222 -11.63 8.71 13.52
C ARG A 222 -10.38 8.85 12.67
N TYR A 223 -9.44 7.91 12.78
CA TYR A 223 -8.25 7.93 11.93
C TYR A 223 -8.65 7.88 10.44
N PHE A 224 -9.49 6.92 10.05
CA PHE A 224 -9.92 6.74 8.66
C PHE A 224 -10.79 7.90 8.16
N GLU A 225 -11.67 8.44 9.01
CA GLU A 225 -12.47 9.63 8.70
C GLU A 225 -11.58 10.86 8.47
N THR A 226 -10.56 11.06 9.31
CA THR A 226 -9.58 12.14 9.14
C THR A 226 -8.86 12.00 7.81
N VAL A 227 -8.34 10.81 7.50
CA VAL A 227 -7.62 10.56 6.23
C VAL A 227 -8.55 10.71 5.01
N ALA A 228 -9.83 10.36 5.12
CA ALA A 228 -10.80 10.57 4.04
C ALA A 228 -11.09 12.06 3.81
N SER A 229 -11.16 12.86 4.88
CA SER A 229 -11.49 14.30 4.81
C SER A 229 -10.41 15.18 4.17
N ILE A 230 -9.18 14.70 4.06
CA ILE A 230 -8.00 15.54 3.69
C ILE A 230 -7.59 15.43 2.24
N ARG A 231 -8.33 14.68 1.42
CA ARG A 231 -7.90 14.26 0.07
C ARG A 231 -7.79 15.40 -0.97
N ASN A 232 -7.78 16.65 -0.51
CA ASN A 232 -7.38 17.86 -1.23
C ASN A 232 -6.70 18.91 -0.31
N TRP A 233 -5.78 18.54 0.60
CA TRP A 233 -5.03 19.55 1.36
C TRP A 233 -4.11 20.36 0.45
N VAL A 234 -4.61 21.52 0.05
CA VAL A 234 -3.87 22.61 -0.56
C VAL A 234 -3.33 23.48 0.56
N ASN A 235 -2.00 23.58 0.56
CA ASN A 235 -1.15 24.52 1.29
C ASN A 235 -0.93 24.21 2.79
N PRO A 236 0.27 23.70 3.18
CA PRO A 236 0.75 23.81 4.56
C PRO A 236 1.10 25.28 4.85
N ALA A 237 0.09 26.15 4.89
CA ALA A 237 0.30 27.56 5.16
C ALA A 237 0.87 27.77 6.59
N LYS A 238 0.76 26.76 7.45
CA LYS A 238 1.29 26.78 8.82
C LYS A 238 1.96 25.45 9.14
N ASN A 239 3.25 25.55 9.41
CA ASN A 239 4.04 24.50 10.03
C ASN A 239 4.42 24.95 11.45
N TYR A 240 4.78 24.00 12.29
CA TYR A 240 5.25 24.26 13.64
C TYR A 240 6.51 23.44 13.92
N CYS A 241 7.48 24.06 14.60
CA CYS A 241 8.65 23.37 15.11
C CYS A 241 8.92 23.75 16.55
N LEU A 242 9.25 22.75 17.37
CA LEU A 242 9.72 22.93 18.73
C LEU A 242 11.00 22.13 18.94
N SER A 243 12.05 22.82 19.36
CA SER A 243 13.38 22.23 19.61
C SER A 243 13.87 22.47 21.04
N ALA A 244 14.70 21.57 21.55
CA ALA A 244 15.52 21.86 22.72
C ALA A 244 16.59 22.89 22.35
N TRP A 245 16.92 23.81 23.26
CA TRP A 245 17.93 24.85 22.99
C TRP A 245 19.26 24.29 22.49
N VAL A 246 19.69 23.12 22.96
CA VAL A 246 20.95 22.50 22.51
C VAL A 246 20.95 22.03 21.05
N TRP A 247 19.78 21.84 20.43
CA TRP A 247 19.64 21.34 19.06
C TRP A 247 19.03 22.38 18.10
N HIS A 248 18.81 23.62 18.58
CA HIS A 248 18.14 24.67 17.80
C HIS A 248 18.78 24.93 16.43
N GLU A 249 20.11 24.88 16.32
CA GLU A 249 20.82 25.15 15.05
C GLU A 249 20.50 24.08 13.99
N MET A 250 20.58 22.79 14.36
CA MET A 250 20.20 21.69 13.47
C MET A 250 18.70 21.71 13.15
N SER A 251 17.86 21.92 14.16
CA SER A 251 16.41 21.96 13.97
C SER A 251 16.01 23.10 13.02
N GLU A 252 16.60 24.29 13.17
CA GLU A 252 16.37 25.41 12.26
C GLU A 252 16.84 25.04 10.84
N LYS A 253 18.04 24.47 10.68
CA LYS A 253 18.56 24.06 9.37
C LYS A 253 17.59 23.12 8.63
N ILE A 254 17.02 22.14 9.33
CA ILE A 254 16.02 21.22 8.76
C ILE A 254 14.71 21.95 8.47
N TYR A 255 14.21 22.72 9.43
CA TYR A 255 12.91 23.37 9.35
C TYR A 255 12.82 24.37 8.18
N ARG A 256 13.92 25.09 7.90
CA ARG A 256 14.03 26.02 6.78
C ARG A 256 13.94 25.37 5.39
N THR A 257 14.06 24.04 5.28
CA THR A 257 13.96 23.33 3.99
C THR A 257 12.51 23.20 3.48
N PHE A 258 11.52 23.37 4.37
CA PHE A 258 10.10 23.24 4.06
C PHE A 258 9.20 24.29 4.72
N SER A 259 9.73 25.14 5.62
CA SER A 259 8.97 26.16 6.33
C SER A 259 9.72 27.50 6.39
N SER A 260 8.98 28.59 6.29
CA SER A 260 9.47 29.95 6.57
C SER A 260 9.11 30.46 7.96
N ASN A 261 8.36 29.69 8.76
CA ASN A 261 7.93 30.10 10.09
C ASN A 261 9.10 30.10 11.08
N ASP A 262 8.93 30.81 12.19
CA ASP A 262 9.87 30.76 13.30
C ASP A 262 9.78 29.40 14.03
N ILE A 263 10.87 29.07 14.73
CA ILE A 263 10.99 27.89 15.56
C ILE A 263 10.80 28.27 17.03
N ASP A 264 10.01 27.48 17.75
CA ASP A 264 9.92 27.59 19.19
C ASP A 264 11.04 26.79 19.85
N ILE A 265 11.56 27.32 20.95
CA ILE A 265 12.67 26.72 21.67
C ILE A 265 12.28 26.51 23.13
N SER A 266 12.64 25.37 23.69
CA SER A 266 12.52 25.08 25.11
C SER A 266 13.87 25.32 25.80
N PRO A 267 13.93 26.12 26.89
CA PRO A 267 12.93 26.27 27.96
C PRO A 267 11.88 27.38 27.81
N GLU A 268 11.97 28.25 26.80
CA GLU A 268 11.04 29.36 26.65
C GLU A 268 9.61 28.86 26.33
N THR A 269 9.52 27.76 25.59
CA THR A 269 8.29 27.00 25.33
C THR A 269 8.29 25.72 26.17
N THR A 270 7.20 25.53 26.93
CA THR A 270 6.98 24.39 27.83
C THR A 270 5.58 23.83 27.66
N VAL A 271 5.30 22.72 28.32
CA VAL A 271 3.97 22.08 28.37
C VAL A 271 2.85 22.99 28.90
N ASP A 272 3.19 24.12 29.53
CA ASP A 272 2.23 25.07 30.08
C ASP A 272 1.82 26.17 29.09
N ASN A 273 2.63 26.42 28.05
CA ASN A 273 2.38 27.48 27.08
C ASN A 273 2.35 27.01 25.61
N VAL A 274 2.79 25.78 25.30
CA VAL A 274 2.92 25.28 23.92
C VAL A 274 1.61 25.35 23.12
N ASP A 275 0.47 25.09 23.75
CA ASP A 275 -0.85 25.14 23.11
C ASP A 275 -1.21 26.55 22.60
N ARG A 276 -0.59 27.60 23.18
CA ARG A 276 -0.79 28.99 22.76
C ARG A 276 0.08 29.36 21.55
N ASN A 277 1.20 28.65 21.39
CA ASN A 277 2.16 28.94 20.33
C ASN A 277 1.84 28.16 19.05
N ILE A 278 1.35 26.92 19.18
CA ILE A 278 0.96 26.09 18.04
C ILE A 278 -0.14 26.79 17.24
N PRO A 279 0.11 27.13 15.97
CA PRO A 279 -0.91 27.76 15.16
C PRO A 279 -2.11 26.84 14.95
N ARG A 280 -3.32 27.42 14.99
CA ARG A 280 -4.53 26.71 14.55
C ARG A 280 -4.35 26.23 13.11
N SER A 281 -4.68 24.96 12.88
CA SER A 281 -4.58 24.28 11.57
C SER A 281 -3.14 24.09 11.08
N THR A 282 -2.22 23.77 11.98
CA THR A 282 -0.85 23.37 11.60
C THR A 282 -0.89 22.06 10.81
N GLY A 283 -0.29 22.04 9.63
CA GLY A 283 -0.25 20.87 8.74
C GLY A 283 0.95 19.96 8.99
N LEU A 284 2.13 20.55 9.25
CA LEU A 284 3.37 19.81 9.51
C LEU A 284 3.94 20.24 10.86
N TYR A 285 4.29 19.24 11.67
CA TYR A 285 4.98 19.41 12.93
C TYR A 285 6.34 18.75 12.89
N PHE A 286 7.34 19.45 13.44
CA PHE A 286 8.68 18.94 13.63
C PHE A 286 9.14 19.14 15.08
N PHE A 287 9.41 18.05 15.78
CA PHE A 287 9.89 18.09 17.16
C PHE A 287 11.30 17.52 17.25
N ASN A 288 12.21 18.25 17.88
CA ASN A 288 13.56 17.79 18.21
C ASN A 288 13.81 18.03 19.71
N LEU A 289 13.45 17.03 20.51
CA LEU A 289 13.31 17.11 21.96
C LEU A 289 13.80 15.82 22.62
N HIS A 290 14.11 15.88 23.91
CA HIS A 290 14.47 14.69 24.66
C HIS A 290 13.22 13.83 24.87
N GLY A 291 13.35 12.52 24.70
CA GLY A 291 12.32 11.56 25.07
C GLY A 291 12.84 10.52 26.06
N SER A 292 11.95 9.68 26.58
CA SER A 292 12.27 8.75 27.66
C SER A 292 11.52 7.43 27.53
N SER A 293 12.18 6.33 27.91
CA SER A 293 11.53 5.02 28.03
C SER A 293 10.60 4.91 29.22
N ASN A 294 10.66 5.87 30.15
CA ASN A 294 9.91 5.85 31.40
C ASN A 294 8.80 6.90 31.47
N SER A 295 8.66 7.75 30.45
CA SER A 295 7.71 8.87 30.44
C SER A 295 7.08 9.05 29.07
N GLY A 296 5.80 9.45 29.05
CA GLY A 296 5.09 9.85 27.83
C GLY A 296 5.35 11.29 27.40
N LEU A 297 6.19 12.03 28.13
CA LEU A 297 6.52 13.43 27.87
C LEU A 297 7.77 13.59 27.00
N TRP A 298 7.86 14.73 26.33
CA TRP A 298 9.11 15.21 25.74
C TRP A 298 9.63 16.43 26.46
N TYR A 299 10.94 16.56 26.51
CA TYR A 299 11.64 17.55 27.34
C TYR A 299 12.55 18.44 26.51
N GLY A 300 12.59 19.72 26.89
CA GLY A 300 13.58 20.66 26.38
C GLY A 300 14.94 20.43 27.03
N GLN A 301 15.92 21.26 26.66
CA GLN A 301 17.18 21.33 27.38
C GLN A 301 17.87 22.67 27.18
N LYS A 302 18.33 23.30 28.27
CA LYS A 302 19.33 24.38 28.25
C LYS A 302 20.27 24.24 29.44
N GLY A 303 21.55 23.99 29.16
CA GLY A 303 22.51 23.63 30.21
C GLY A 303 22.08 22.35 30.94
N THR A 304 21.85 22.44 32.24
CA THR A 304 21.41 21.32 33.10
C THR A 304 19.89 21.24 33.28
N ASP A 305 19.12 22.17 32.71
CA ASP A 305 17.68 22.24 32.89
C ASP A 305 16.97 21.44 31.78
N TYR A 306 16.01 20.59 32.17
CA TYR A 306 15.22 19.73 31.28
C TYR A 306 13.71 19.92 31.51
N PRO A 307 13.13 21.06 31.10
CA PRO A 307 11.70 21.33 31.31
C PRO A 307 10.83 20.38 30.50
N GLU A 308 9.64 20.06 31.03
CA GLU A 308 8.59 19.40 30.27
C GLU A 308 8.14 20.32 29.12
N ALA A 309 8.44 19.92 27.89
CA ALA A 309 8.20 20.73 26.69
C ALA A 309 6.90 20.35 25.98
N PHE A 310 6.59 19.05 25.95
CA PHE A 310 5.43 18.54 25.24
C PHE A 310 4.87 17.30 25.91
N SER A 311 3.56 17.06 25.75
CA SER A 311 2.85 15.98 26.44
C SER A 311 1.71 15.44 25.57
N PRO A 312 1.17 14.25 25.88
CA PRO A 312 0.01 13.74 25.16
C PRO A 312 -1.17 14.72 25.18
N ARG A 313 -1.44 15.38 26.32
CA ARG A 313 -2.56 16.33 26.46
C ARG A 313 -2.50 17.49 25.48
N SER A 314 -1.33 17.84 24.94
CA SER A 314 -1.15 18.93 23.98
C SER A 314 -1.84 18.68 22.62
N PHE A 315 -2.22 17.42 22.31
CA PHE A 315 -3.05 17.11 21.13
C PHE A 315 -4.55 16.97 21.43
N ASN A 316 -4.98 17.15 22.69
CA ASN A 316 -6.39 17.00 23.03
C ASN A 316 -7.27 17.96 22.24
N GLY A 317 -8.28 17.40 21.57
CA GLY A 317 -9.26 18.22 20.85
C GLY A 317 -8.76 18.75 19.50
N ASN A 318 -7.53 18.41 19.07
CA ASN A 318 -7.15 18.63 17.69
C ASN A 318 -8.02 17.77 16.76
N ARG A 319 -8.53 18.38 15.70
CA ARG A 319 -9.42 17.77 14.72
C ARG A 319 -8.99 18.06 13.29
N THR A 320 -7.95 18.88 13.12
CA THR A 320 -7.36 19.12 11.80
C THR A 320 -6.32 18.07 11.54
N ALA A 321 -6.26 17.58 10.31
CA ALA A 321 -5.26 16.60 9.96
C ALA A 321 -3.85 17.21 9.93
N PHE A 322 -2.86 16.43 10.35
CA PHE A 322 -1.47 16.86 10.33
C PHE A 322 -0.50 15.69 10.21
N VAL A 323 0.75 16.02 9.90
CA VAL A 323 1.89 15.11 9.88
C VAL A 323 2.86 15.50 10.99
N LEU A 324 3.45 14.50 11.66
CA LEU A 324 4.49 14.68 12.66
C LEU A 324 5.79 13.98 12.23
N ALA A 325 6.92 14.66 12.36
CA ALA A 325 8.23 14.01 12.41
C ALA A 325 8.89 14.35 13.75
N VAL A 326 9.48 13.35 14.39
CA VAL A 326 9.99 13.44 15.75
C VAL A 326 11.41 12.92 15.83
N GLU A 327 12.29 13.77 16.33
CA GLU A 327 13.64 13.45 16.79
C GLU A 327 13.62 13.46 18.32
N ALA A 328 13.21 12.32 18.90
CA ALA A 328 13.19 12.11 20.34
C ALA A 328 13.35 10.63 20.66
N CYS A 329 14.17 10.30 21.66
CA CYS A 329 14.32 8.93 22.14
C CYS A 329 12.97 8.33 22.54
N TYR A 330 12.66 7.13 22.05
CA TYR A 330 11.37 6.47 22.28
C TYR A 330 10.16 7.32 21.81
N GLY A 331 10.34 8.17 20.79
CA GLY A 331 9.28 9.01 20.24
C GLY A 331 8.08 8.21 19.72
N ALA A 332 8.29 6.95 19.32
CA ALA A 332 7.28 6.00 18.88
C ALA A 332 6.75 5.08 19.99
N ARG A 333 6.72 5.53 21.24
CA ARG A 333 6.26 4.73 22.39
C ARG A 333 4.81 4.25 22.22
N CYS A 334 4.59 2.97 21.89
CA CYS A 334 3.25 2.39 21.72
C CYS A 334 3.16 0.89 22.05
N SER A 335 4.02 0.38 22.93
CA SER A 335 3.99 -1.02 23.37
C SER A 335 2.74 -1.37 24.16
N ASP A 336 2.47 -2.67 24.31
CA ASP A 336 1.31 -3.20 25.01
C ASP A 336 1.09 -2.57 26.40
N GLY A 337 -0.18 -2.30 26.71
CA GLY A 337 -0.60 -1.63 27.93
C GLY A 337 -0.47 -0.10 27.91
N ILE A 338 0.21 0.50 26.93
CA ILE A 338 0.31 1.96 26.80
C ILE A 338 -0.91 2.51 26.08
N GLY A 339 -1.59 3.46 26.71
CA GLY A 339 -2.72 4.18 26.13
C GLY A 339 -2.38 5.58 25.62
N PRO A 340 -3.33 6.28 24.98
CA PRO A 340 -3.16 7.67 24.52
C PRO A 340 -2.73 8.65 25.62
N GLY A 341 -3.13 8.43 26.88
CA GLY A 341 -2.69 9.28 28.00
C GLY A 341 -1.20 9.21 28.31
N GLU A 342 -0.49 8.20 27.81
CA GLU A 342 0.92 7.89 28.11
C GLU A 342 1.81 7.90 26.86
N SER A 343 1.24 8.18 25.69
CA SER A 343 1.94 8.16 24.41
C SER A 343 1.51 9.32 23.53
N ILE A 344 2.46 10.18 23.17
CA ILE A 344 2.23 11.26 22.22
C ILE A 344 1.87 10.70 20.84
N LEU A 345 2.45 9.57 20.42
CA LEU A 345 2.11 8.90 19.16
C LEU A 345 0.63 8.48 19.14
N LEU A 346 0.18 7.71 20.12
CA LEU A 346 -1.21 7.21 20.15
C LEU A 346 -2.19 8.37 20.30
N GLN A 347 -1.87 9.36 21.14
CA GLN A 347 -2.71 10.54 21.33
C GLN A 347 -2.78 11.41 20.06
N ALA A 348 -1.70 11.54 19.31
CA ALA A 348 -1.68 12.26 18.05
C ALA A 348 -2.57 11.55 17.01
N LEU A 349 -2.45 10.23 16.86
CA LEU A 349 -3.25 9.44 15.91
C LEU A 349 -4.77 9.57 16.17
N VAL A 350 -5.20 9.55 17.44
CA VAL A 350 -6.63 9.74 17.79
C VAL A 350 -7.13 11.20 17.72
N ASN A 351 -6.24 12.17 17.46
CA ASN A 351 -6.59 13.59 17.34
C ASN A 351 -6.11 14.22 16.01
N GLY A 352 -6.08 13.43 14.94
CA GLY A 352 -5.92 13.96 13.58
C GLY A 352 -4.54 13.77 12.96
N CYS A 353 -3.60 13.14 13.65
CA CYS A 353 -2.36 12.74 13.00
C CYS A 353 -2.66 11.68 11.94
N VAL A 354 -2.29 11.97 10.70
CA VAL A 354 -2.46 11.03 9.57
C VAL A 354 -1.16 10.33 9.19
N SER A 355 -0.03 10.86 9.66
CA SER A 355 1.29 10.28 9.45
C SER A 355 2.26 10.77 10.53
N PHE A 356 2.93 9.85 11.20
CA PHE A 356 3.85 10.12 12.31
C PHE A 356 5.14 9.32 12.10
N LEU A 357 6.29 9.98 12.08
CA LEU A 357 7.60 9.35 11.91
C LEU A 357 8.44 9.54 13.16
N ALA A 358 8.89 8.44 13.77
CA ALA A 358 9.69 8.47 14.99
C ALA A 358 10.47 7.17 15.22
N SER A 359 11.41 7.19 16.17
CA SER A 359 12.19 6.03 16.61
C SER A 359 11.50 5.24 17.71
N SER A 360 11.68 3.92 17.70
CA SER A 360 11.25 3.04 18.80
C SER A 360 12.13 3.12 20.05
N ARG A 361 13.38 3.55 19.90
CA ARG A 361 14.45 3.56 20.92
C ARG A 361 15.25 4.88 20.89
N ILE A 362 16.44 4.92 21.50
CA ILE A 362 17.30 6.12 21.55
C ILE A 362 17.61 6.67 20.15
N ALA A 363 17.12 7.87 19.83
CA ALA A 363 17.38 8.50 18.54
C ALA A 363 18.72 9.25 18.56
N TYR A 364 19.52 9.08 17.50
CA TYR A 364 20.75 9.84 17.30
C TYR A 364 20.56 10.98 16.31
N GLY A 365 21.09 12.15 16.63
CA GLY A 365 21.12 13.33 15.78
C GLY A 365 22.27 14.24 16.21
N LYS A 366 22.47 15.35 15.51
CA LYS A 366 23.52 16.33 15.85
C LYS A 366 22.93 17.66 16.30
N ALA A 367 23.67 18.34 17.17
CA ALA A 367 23.35 19.70 17.56
C ALA A 367 23.56 20.73 16.43
N SER A 368 24.57 20.51 15.59
CA SER A 368 24.94 21.41 14.50
C SER A 368 25.76 20.69 13.44
N GLY A 369 26.11 21.42 12.36
CA GLY A 369 26.88 20.88 11.24
C GLY A 369 26.02 20.08 10.25
N ASP A 370 26.55 18.96 9.75
CA ASP A 370 25.86 18.13 8.76
C ASP A 370 24.90 17.13 9.39
N ALA A 371 23.66 17.11 8.88
CA ALA A 371 22.59 16.22 9.32
C ALA A 371 23.07 14.77 9.40
N TYR A 372 22.72 14.12 10.50
CA TYR A 372 23.13 12.77 10.84
C TYR A 372 21.95 11.98 11.41
N CYS A 373 21.83 10.70 11.04
CA CYS A 373 20.82 9.80 11.60
C CYS A 373 19.39 10.39 11.57
N ALA A 374 18.77 10.66 12.72
CA ALA A 374 17.42 11.18 12.85
C ALA A 374 17.21 12.49 12.07
N ASP A 375 18.22 13.37 12.07
CA ASP A 375 18.22 14.63 11.29
C ASP A 375 17.96 14.37 9.79
N VAL A 376 18.54 13.29 9.26
CA VAL A 376 18.41 12.91 7.85
C VAL A 376 17.04 12.31 7.59
N ILE A 377 16.58 11.42 8.47
CA ILE A 377 15.27 10.75 8.32
C ILE A 377 14.12 11.76 8.40
N ALA A 378 14.07 12.57 9.46
CA ALA A 378 13.01 13.55 9.65
C ALA A 378 13.07 14.67 8.61
N GLY A 379 14.27 15.16 8.29
CA GLY A 379 14.47 16.22 7.31
C GLY A 379 14.05 15.82 5.89
N GLU A 380 14.48 14.64 5.41
CA GLU A 380 14.06 14.15 4.08
C GLU A 380 12.54 13.89 4.06
N PHE A 381 11.99 13.28 5.11
CA PHE A 381 10.56 13.01 5.21
C PHE A 381 9.73 14.30 5.08
N LEU A 382 10.02 15.33 5.87
CA LEU A 382 9.29 16.60 5.82
C LEU A 382 9.53 17.37 4.51
N TYR A 383 10.75 17.31 3.97
CA TYR A 383 11.08 17.91 2.67
C TYR A 383 10.24 17.33 1.53
N TYR A 384 10.08 16.00 1.47
CA TYR A 384 9.31 15.35 0.41
C TYR A 384 7.80 15.41 0.65
N ILE A 385 7.35 15.23 1.90
CA ILE A 385 5.92 15.39 2.27
C ILE A 385 5.42 16.77 1.85
N SER A 386 6.14 17.84 2.19
CA SER A 386 5.75 19.23 1.85
C SER A 386 5.66 19.49 0.33
N ARG A 387 6.21 18.59 -0.50
CA ARG A 387 6.20 18.67 -1.97
C ARG A 387 5.27 17.65 -2.63
N GLY A 388 4.43 16.95 -1.85
CA GLY A 388 3.43 16.02 -2.38
C GLY A 388 3.95 14.63 -2.69
N ALA A 389 4.99 14.18 -1.99
CA ALA A 389 5.32 12.77 -1.92
C ALA A 389 4.31 12.01 -1.04
N ALA A 390 4.17 10.71 -1.31
CA ALA A 390 3.48 9.83 -0.37
C ALA A 390 4.32 9.64 0.90
N ALA A 391 3.69 9.40 2.04
CA ALA A 391 4.38 9.30 3.32
C ALA A 391 5.47 8.21 3.36
N GLY A 392 5.16 7.03 2.81
CA GLY A 392 6.12 5.94 2.68
C GLY A 392 7.27 6.27 1.73
N ASP A 393 7.00 6.98 0.64
CA ASP A 393 8.03 7.40 -0.32
C ASP A 393 8.98 8.44 0.30
N ALA A 394 8.43 9.40 1.04
CA ALA A 394 9.18 10.41 1.75
C ALA A 394 10.07 9.81 2.84
N TYR A 395 9.55 8.83 3.60
CA TYR A 395 10.33 8.12 4.61
C TYR A 395 11.48 7.34 3.95
N PHE A 396 11.20 6.62 2.87
CA PHE A 396 12.21 5.86 2.15
C PHE A 396 13.32 6.72 1.56
N ALA A 397 13.02 7.95 1.15
CA ALA A 397 14.06 8.88 0.69
C ALA A 397 15.12 9.14 1.77
N GLY A 398 14.72 9.26 3.04
CA GLY A 398 15.64 9.34 4.18
C GLY A 398 16.52 8.09 4.32
N ILE A 399 15.91 6.90 4.27
CA ILE A 399 16.63 5.62 4.34
C ILE A 399 17.63 5.49 3.18
N LYS A 400 17.22 5.87 1.97
CA LYS A 400 18.07 5.88 0.78
C LYS A 400 19.24 6.86 0.94
N LYS A 401 19.01 8.03 1.53
CA LYS A 401 20.06 9.03 1.75
C LYS A 401 21.11 8.56 2.75
N ILE A 402 20.73 7.86 3.81
CA ILE A 402 21.69 7.23 4.73
C ILE A 402 22.45 6.11 4.03
N THR A 403 21.73 5.16 3.41
CA THR A 403 22.35 3.98 2.78
C THR A 403 23.24 4.32 1.58
N ALA A 404 23.00 5.44 0.89
CA ALA A 404 23.83 5.91 -0.23
C ALA A 404 25.28 6.28 0.17
N LYS A 405 25.58 6.46 1.47
CA LYS A 405 26.94 6.69 1.96
C LYS A 405 27.86 5.48 1.81
N GLY A 406 27.29 4.29 1.57
CA GLY A 406 28.02 3.04 1.47
C GLY A 406 28.29 2.43 2.85
N ARG A 407 29.45 2.71 3.45
CA ARG A 407 29.81 2.14 4.75
C ARG A 407 29.14 2.93 5.88
N LEU A 408 28.16 2.30 6.53
CA LEU A 408 27.40 2.88 7.64
C LEU A 408 28.08 2.60 8.99
N ASP A 409 27.93 3.50 9.94
CA ASP A 409 28.27 3.27 11.35
C ASP A 409 27.10 2.65 12.14
N ASP A 410 27.35 2.26 13.40
CA ASP A 410 26.35 1.56 14.24
C ASP A 410 25.10 2.40 14.53
N ALA A 411 25.25 3.73 14.67
CA ALA A 411 24.13 4.62 14.91
C ALA A 411 23.29 4.83 13.63
N GLU A 412 23.93 4.89 12.46
CA GLU A 412 23.22 4.95 11.17
C GLU A 412 22.46 3.65 10.89
N ILE A 413 23.07 2.49 11.16
CA ILE A 413 22.40 1.19 11.07
C ILE A 413 21.21 1.16 12.01
N LYS A 414 21.41 1.50 13.29
CA LYS A 414 20.33 1.55 14.28
C LYS A 414 19.20 2.47 13.86
N THR A 415 19.52 3.65 13.36
CA THR A 415 18.52 4.64 12.91
C THR A 415 17.61 4.06 11.82
N ILE A 416 18.18 3.37 10.83
CA ILE A 416 17.40 2.71 9.77
C ILE A 416 16.51 1.59 10.33
N LEU A 417 16.97 0.89 11.36
CA LEU A 417 16.23 -0.20 11.98
C LEU A 417 15.07 0.29 12.85
N GLU A 418 15.26 1.35 13.63
CA GLU A 418 14.34 1.76 14.70
C GLU A 418 13.29 2.79 14.29
N PHE A 419 13.55 3.56 13.22
CA PHE A 419 12.55 4.51 12.71
C PHE A 419 11.43 3.76 12.01
N ALA A 420 10.20 4.19 12.27
CA ALA A 420 9.02 3.63 11.65
C ALA A 420 8.01 4.72 11.30
N LEU A 421 7.29 4.48 10.21
CA LEU A 421 6.18 5.30 9.78
C LEU A 421 4.89 4.77 10.40
N TYR A 422 4.20 5.61 11.16
CA TYR A 422 2.89 5.30 11.71
C TYR A 422 1.81 6.05 10.93
N GLY A 423 0.80 5.32 10.46
CA GLY A 423 -0.22 5.80 9.52
C GLY A 423 -0.10 5.21 8.12
N ASP A 424 -0.88 5.75 7.18
CA ASP A 424 -1.03 5.21 5.83
C ASP A 424 0.16 5.63 4.96
N PRO A 425 0.96 4.68 4.43
CA PRO A 425 2.16 5.00 3.67
C PRO A 425 1.88 5.52 2.24
N ALA A 426 0.70 5.28 1.68
CA ALA A 426 0.31 5.76 0.34
C ALA A 426 -0.33 7.16 0.34
N LEU A 427 -0.61 7.69 1.53
CA LEU A 427 -1.22 8.99 1.72
C LEU A 427 -0.29 10.11 1.23
N VAL A 428 -0.88 11.11 0.55
CA VAL A 428 -0.20 12.36 0.14
C VAL A 428 -0.84 13.50 0.94
N PRO A 429 -0.25 13.89 2.09
CA PRO A 429 -0.89 14.81 3.02
C PRO A 429 -0.85 16.27 2.56
N CYS A 430 0.08 16.64 1.67
CA CYS A 430 0.27 18.01 1.21
C CYS A 430 0.30 18.09 -0.32
N GLY A 431 -0.48 18.98 -0.91
CA GLY A 431 -0.47 19.23 -2.35
C GLY A 431 -1.03 18.06 -3.16
N SER A 432 -0.66 18.02 -4.44
CA SER A 432 -1.04 16.94 -5.35
C SER A 432 0.09 15.94 -5.48
N PHE A 433 -0.27 14.66 -5.63
CA PHE A 433 0.69 13.60 -5.87
C PHE A 433 1.60 13.93 -7.07
N SER A 434 2.91 13.91 -6.84
CA SER A 434 3.88 14.06 -7.92
C SER A 434 4.67 12.77 -8.15
N LYS A 435 4.64 12.29 -9.39
CA LYS A 435 5.46 11.15 -9.82
C LYS A 435 6.96 11.40 -9.71
N SER A 436 7.40 12.66 -9.72
CA SER A 436 8.83 13.01 -9.56
C SER A 436 9.40 12.60 -8.21
N PHE A 437 8.55 12.39 -7.21
CA PHE A 437 8.94 11.98 -5.86
C PHE A 437 8.64 10.51 -5.58
N VAL A 438 8.37 9.72 -6.62
CA VAL A 438 8.19 8.27 -6.51
C VAL A 438 9.53 7.59 -6.74
N PRO A 439 10.24 7.14 -5.68
CA PRO A 439 11.52 6.46 -5.84
C PRO A 439 11.34 5.12 -6.56
N GLU A 440 12.30 4.78 -7.41
CA GLU A 440 12.44 3.43 -7.95
C GLU A 440 12.62 2.43 -6.81
N MET A 441 11.92 1.30 -6.92
CA MET A 441 12.01 0.22 -5.96
C MET A 441 12.59 -1.04 -6.61
N PRO A 442 13.48 -1.74 -5.90
CA PRO A 442 13.99 -3.04 -6.33
C PRO A 442 12.86 -4.09 -6.34
N LEU A 443 13.07 -5.17 -7.09
CA LEU A 443 12.22 -6.36 -7.00
C LEU A 443 12.64 -7.21 -5.80
N PRO A 444 11.70 -7.97 -5.18
CA PRO A 444 12.06 -8.93 -4.15
C PRO A 444 12.97 -10.03 -4.70
N ASP A 445 13.92 -10.49 -3.89
CA ASP A 445 14.74 -11.65 -4.22
C ASP A 445 13.90 -12.93 -4.21
N ILE A 446 13.56 -13.46 -5.36
CA ILE A 446 12.68 -14.65 -5.49
C ILE A 446 13.43 -15.98 -5.54
N SER A 447 14.75 -16.03 -5.29
CA SER A 447 15.56 -17.25 -5.43
C SER A 447 15.02 -18.43 -4.61
N ASP A 448 14.49 -18.14 -3.42
CA ASP A 448 14.09 -19.15 -2.45
C ASP A 448 12.56 -19.36 -2.42
N ILE A 449 11.86 -18.90 -3.46
CA ILE A 449 10.39 -18.96 -3.53
C ILE A 449 9.95 -19.88 -4.66
N GLU A 450 9.17 -20.90 -4.29
CA GLU A 450 8.35 -21.62 -5.25
C GLU A 450 7.19 -20.72 -5.69
N LEU A 451 7.31 -20.18 -6.91
CA LEU A 451 6.27 -19.36 -7.53
C LEU A 451 5.14 -20.26 -8.07
N PRO A 452 3.90 -19.73 -8.14
CA PRO A 452 2.80 -20.45 -8.77
C PRO A 452 3.14 -20.77 -10.22
N ASP A 453 2.69 -21.91 -10.73
CA ASP A 453 2.83 -22.26 -12.15
C ASP A 453 1.96 -21.32 -13.00
N VAL A 454 2.54 -20.20 -13.42
CA VAL A 454 1.92 -19.23 -14.33
C VAL A 454 2.05 -19.68 -15.80
N VAL A 455 2.96 -20.61 -16.07
CA VAL A 455 3.26 -21.11 -17.42
C VAL A 455 2.09 -21.95 -17.94
N THR A 456 1.53 -22.83 -17.10
CA THR A 456 0.41 -23.68 -17.50
C THR A 456 -0.86 -22.88 -17.84
N PRO A 457 -1.35 -21.94 -17.02
CA PRO A 457 -2.49 -21.08 -17.38
C PRO A 457 -2.26 -20.25 -18.64
N VAL A 458 -1.07 -19.66 -18.79
CA VAL A 458 -0.71 -18.89 -19.98
C VAL A 458 -0.73 -19.77 -21.22
N ASN A 459 -0.16 -20.97 -21.16
CA ASN A 459 -0.20 -21.94 -22.27
C ASN A 459 -1.64 -22.36 -22.61
N LEU A 460 -2.51 -22.56 -21.61
CA LEU A 460 -3.93 -22.87 -21.86
C LEU A 460 -4.66 -21.73 -22.57
N ILE A 461 -4.39 -20.47 -22.19
CA ILE A 461 -4.98 -19.29 -22.85
C ILE A 461 -4.44 -19.18 -24.28
N LEU A 462 -3.13 -19.30 -24.48
CA LEU A 462 -2.50 -19.26 -25.80
C LEU A 462 -3.05 -20.35 -26.72
N ASN A 463 -3.23 -21.58 -26.20
CA ASN A 463 -3.82 -22.67 -26.95
C ASN A 463 -5.25 -22.37 -27.38
N ARG A 464 -6.10 -21.84 -26.49
CA ARG A 464 -7.47 -21.42 -26.84
C ARG A 464 -7.52 -20.30 -27.88
N VAL A 465 -6.60 -19.34 -27.78
CA VAL A 465 -6.48 -18.27 -28.79
C VAL A 465 -6.07 -18.84 -30.14
N ASN A 466 -5.08 -19.74 -30.16
CA ASN A 466 -4.62 -20.41 -31.37
C ASN A 466 -5.73 -21.26 -32.00
N GLU A 467 -6.48 -22.04 -31.23
CA GLU A 467 -7.64 -22.80 -31.71
C GLU A 467 -8.72 -21.90 -32.33
N LYS A 468 -8.98 -20.74 -31.70
CA LYS A 468 -9.96 -19.78 -32.22
C LYS A 468 -9.51 -19.16 -33.54
N ILE A 469 -8.25 -18.75 -33.63
CA ILE A 469 -7.65 -18.23 -34.87
C ILE A 469 -7.70 -19.29 -35.96
N GLU A 470 -7.32 -20.53 -35.63
CA GLU A 470 -7.35 -21.66 -36.55
C GLU A 470 -8.76 -21.93 -37.10
N LYS A 471 -9.78 -21.91 -36.23
CA LYS A 471 -11.18 -22.06 -36.63
C LYS A 471 -11.63 -20.95 -37.57
N ILE A 472 -11.30 -19.70 -37.27
CA ILE A 472 -11.64 -18.54 -38.12
C ILE A 472 -11.01 -18.68 -39.51
N VAL A 473 -9.72 -19.00 -39.57
CA VAL A 473 -8.98 -19.20 -40.83
C VAL A 473 -9.57 -20.37 -41.60
N ASN A 474 -9.81 -21.51 -40.95
CA ASN A 474 -10.38 -22.70 -41.59
C ASN A 474 -11.79 -22.46 -42.13
N THR A 475 -12.69 -21.83 -41.36
CA THR A 475 -14.05 -21.49 -41.82
C THR A 475 -14.01 -20.51 -43.00
N CYS A 476 -13.13 -19.52 -42.96
CA CYS A 476 -13.02 -18.55 -44.05
C CYS A 476 -12.48 -19.22 -45.32
N VAL A 477 -11.48 -20.09 -45.21
CA VAL A 477 -10.93 -20.83 -46.34
C VAL A 477 -11.95 -21.81 -46.91
N HIS A 478 -12.61 -22.57 -46.05
CA HIS A 478 -13.68 -23.48 -46.42
C HIS A 478 -14.77 -22.77 -47.22
N LYS A 479 -15.33 -21.67 -46.70
CA LYS A 479 -16.41 -20.93 -47.37
C LYS A 479 -15.99 -20.32 -48.72
N ASN A 480 -14.77 -19.82 -48.83
CA ASN A 480 -14.34 -19.10 -50.04
C ASN A 480 -13.77 -20.03 -51.12
N PHE A 481 -13.19 -21.18 -50.75
CA PHE A 481 -12.45 -22.04 -51.67
C PHE A 481 -12.97 -23.47 -51.74
N PHE A 482 -13.73 -23.94 -50.73
CA PHE A 482 -14.27 -25.30 -50.64
C PHE A 482 -15.75 -25.34 -50.23
N PRO A 483 -16.63 -24.48 -50.79
CA PRO A 483 -18.02 -24.40 -50.34
C PRO A 483 -18.79 -25.71 -50.58
N GLU A 484 -18.33 -26.52 -51.53
CA GLU A 484 -18.91 -27.81 -51.93
C GLU A 484 -18.50 -28.97 -51.00
N MET A 485 -17.44 -28.80 -50.20
CA MET A 485 -16.91 -29.84 -49.31
C MET A 485 -17.61 -29.71 -47.95
N ASP A 486 -17.88 -30.80 -47.24
CA ASP A 486 -18.35 -30.70 -45.85
C ASP A 486 -17.19 -30.35 -44.90
N GLU A 487 -17.49 -29.73 -43.75
CA GLU A 487 -16.47 -29.29 -42.78
C GLU A 487 -15.58 -30.45 -42.28
N TYR A 488 -16.11 -31.66 -42.21
CA TYR A 488 -15.38 -32.83 -41.74
C TYR A 488 -14.35 -33.30 -42.77
N SER A 489 -14.72 -33.35 -44.04
CA SER A 489 -13.82 -33.64 -45.16
C SER A 489 -12.75 -32.56 -45.32
N PHE A 490 -13.09 -31.29 -45.12
CA PHE A 490 -12.14 -30.19 -45.13
C PHE A 490 -11.12 -30.29 -43.98
N GLY A 491 -11.58 -30.71 -42.80
CA GLY A 491 -10.71 -30.96 -41.64
C GLY A 491 -9.64 -32.04 -41.84
N LYS A 492 -9.80 -32.93 -42.83
CA LYS A 492 -8.83 -33.99 -43.16
C LYS A 492 -7.69 -33.54 -44.09
N LEU A 493 -7.75 -32.31 -44.63
CA LEU A 493 -6.66 -31.78 -45.45
C LEU A 493 -5.40 -31.57 -44.60
N GLU A 494 -4.23 -31.87 -45.19
CA GLU A 494 -2.95 -31.62 -44.52
C GLU A 494 -2.74 -30.10 -44.40
N GLN A 495 -2.78 -29.61 -43.16
CA GLN A 495 -2.75 -28.19 -42.81
C GLN A 495 -1.42 -27.86 -42.16
N ARG A 496 -0.59 -27.02 -42.80
CA ARG A 496 0.69 -26.61 -42.24
C ARG A 496 0.70 -25.12 -41.95
N LEU A 497 0.88 -24.77 -40.67
CA LEU A 497 1.02 -23.41 -40.17
C LEU A 497 2.51 -23.04 -40.14
N PHE A 498 2.87 -21.86 -40.64
CA PHE A 498 4.20 -21.30 -40.44
C PHE A 498 4.14 -19.80 -40.13
N TRP A 499 5.10 -19.32 -39.36
CA TRP A 499 5.26 -17.90 -39.01
C TRP A 499 6.31 -17.24 -39.91
N LEU A 500 6.03 -16.03 -40.41
CA LEU A 500 6.97 -15.26 -41.23
C LEU A 500 7.43 -14.00 -40.46
N PRO A 501 8.67 -13.99 -39.94
CA PRO A 501 9.19 -12.90 -39.10
C PRO A 501 9.15 -11.53 -39.76
N ASP A 502 9.50 -11.47 -41.05
CA ASP A 502 9.80 -10.21 -41.75
C ASP A 502 8.56 -9.35 -42.07
N VAL A 503 7.37 -9.94 -42.00
CA VAL A 503 6.10 -9.28 -42.34
C VAL A 503 5.08 -9.28 -41.21
N GLN A 504 5.43 -9.84 -40.04
CA GLN A 504 4.52 -10.00 -38.89
C GLN A 504 3.17 -10.67 -39.25
N LEU A 505 3.18 -11.60 -40.21
CA LEU A 505 2.01 -12.36 -40.62
C LEU A 505 2.23 -13.85 -40.39
N ASN A 506 1.18 -14.51 -39.92
CA ASN A 506 1.10 -15.96 -39.91
C ASN A 506 0.62 -16.43 -41.28
N HIS A 507 1.03 -17.62 -41.73
CA HIS A 507 0.43 -18.22 -42.91
C HIS A 507 0.03 -19.68 -42.72
N LYS A 508 -1.00 -20.11 -43.45
CA LYS A 508 -1.47 -21.48 -43.49
C LYS A 508 -1.57 -21.95 -44.93
N SER A 509 -0.94 -23.08 -45.24
CA SER A 509 -0.95 -23.67 -46.58
C SER A 509 -1.90 -24.87 -46.62
N PHE A 510 -2.68 -24.97 -47.69
CA PHE A 510 -3.62 -26.05 -47.96
C PHE A 510 -3.27 -26.67 -49.31
N THR A 511 -3.10 -27.98 -49.36
CA THR A 511 -2.93 -28.73 -50.60
C THR A 511 -4.27 -29.31 -51.05
N VAL A 512 -4.68 -28.96 -52.26
CA VAL A 512 -5.99 -29.32 -52.84
C VAL A 512 -5.76 -30.29 -53.98
N GLN A 513 -6.34 -31.49 -53.93
CA GLN A 513 -6.37 -32.35 -55.12
C GLN A 513 -7.48 -31.90 -56.07
N GLY A 514 -7.10 -31.24 -57.17
CA GLY A 514 -8.00 -30.88 -58.25
C GLY A 514 -7.98 -31.89 -59.41
N LYS A 515 -8.94 -31.79 -60.33
CA LYS A 515 -9.02 -32.62 -61.54
C LYS A 515 -7.80 -32.49 -62.48
N ILE A 516 -7.02 -31.41 -62.33
CA ILE A 516 -5.86 -31.07 -63.18
C ILE A 516 -4.55 -31.16 -62.36
N GLY A 517 -4.58 -31.81 -61.19
CA GLY A 517 -3.44 -31.96 -60.29
C GLY A 517 -3.56 -31.15 -58.99
N PRO A 518 -2.56 -31.24 -58.10
CA PRO A 518 -2.60 -30.58 -56.80
C PRO A 518 -2.38 -29.06 -56.90
N ARG A 519 -3.25 -28.27 -56.26
CA ARG A 519 -3.09 -26.82 -56.09
C ARG A 519 -2.75 -26.49 -54.64
N ILE A 520 -1.99 -25.42 -54.42
CA ILE A 520 -1.62 -24.93 -53.10
C ILE A 520 -2.31 -23.58 -52.87
N VAL A 521 -3.15 -23.51 -51.84
CA VAL A 521 -3.73 -22.27 -51.33
C VAL A 521 -2.92 -21.84 -50.11
N LYS A 522 -2.38 -20.62 -50.10
CA LYS A 522 -1.70 -20.02 -48.96
C LYS A 522 -2.49 -18.82 -48.46
N VAL A 523 -2.85 -18.84 -47.18
CA VAL A 523 -3.56 -17.74 -46.53
C VAL A 523 -2.64 -17.07 -45.51
N TYR A 524 -2.52 -15.76 -45.62
CA TYR A 524 -1.76 -14.91 -44.70
C TYR A 524 -2.73 -14.13 -43.84
N PHE A 525 -2.49 -14.10 -42.53
CA PHE A 525 -3.36 -13.45 -41.56
C PHE A 525 -2.54 -12.78 -40.44
N ASP A 526 -3.12 -11.75 -39.83
CA ASP A 526 -2.51 -11.08 -38.67
C ASP A 526 -2.76 -11.86 -37.36
N ASN A 527 -2.21 -11.36 -36.26
CA ASN A 527 -2.35 -11.98 -34.94
C ASN A 527 -3.77 -11.95 -34.38
N GLU A 528 -4.70 -11.24 -35.02
CA GLU A 528 -6.12 -11.18 -34.68
C GLU A 528 -6.96 -12.17 -35.50
N GLY A 529 -6.32 -12.90 -36.43
CA GLY A 529 -6.98 -13.84 -37.33
C GLY A 529 -7.61 -13.18 -38.57
N ASN A 530 -7.35 -11.89 -38.82
CA ASN A 530 -7.85 -11.22 -40.01
C ASN A 530 -6.99 -11.62 -41.22
N ILE A 531 -7.63 -12.14 -42.26
CA ILE A 531 -6.95 -12.48 -43.51
C ILE A 531 -6.45 -11.20 -44.19
N LYS A 532 -5.15 -11.15 -44.47
CA LYS A 532 -4.50 -10.03 -45.18
C LYS A 532 -4.26 -10.33 -46.65
N ARG A 533 -3.90 -11.58 -46.98
CA ARG A 533 -3.62 -12.01 -48.36
C ARG A 533 -3.96 -13.48 -48.55
N VAL A 534 -4.39 -13.84 -49.75
CA VAL A 534 -4.54 -15.24 -50.17
C VAL A 534 -3.81 -15.43 -51.51
N TYR A 535 -3.05 -16.51 -51.63
CA TYR A 535 -2.35 -16.91 -52.84
C TYR A 535 -2.80 -18.30 -53.25
N GLU A 536 -3.07 -18.49 -54.54
CA GLU A 536 -3.39 -19.79 -55.12
C GLU A 536 -2.38 -20.11 -56.22
N SER A 537 -1.77 -21.30 -56.18
CA SER A 537 -0.94 -21.76 -57.29
C SER A 537 -1.82 -22.13 -58.49
N LYS A 538 -1.44 -21.68 -59.69
CA LYS A 538 -2.14 -22.03 -60.94
C LYS A 538 -2.13 -23.54 -61.21
#